data_AF-A0A954E7H3-F1
#
_entry.id   AF-A0A954E7H3-F1
#
_cell.length_a   1.000
_cell.length_b   1.000
_cell.length_c   1.000
_cell.angle_alpha   90.00
_cell.angle_beta   90.00
_cell.angle_gamma   90.00
#
_symmetry.space_group_name_H-M   'P 1'
#
loop_
_entity.id
_entity.type
_entity.pdbx_description
1 polymer ?
#
loop_
_entity_poly.entity_id
_entity_poly.type
_entity_poly.pdbx_seq_one_letter_code
_entity_poly.pdbx_strand_id
1 'polypeptide(L)' 'MRPRLKLFTGETTVNCEEPMVSVRLGDVCKVLADAGRFRRTWLSDFEDDDIQVPADLYEVLMAYWELRPGA' A
#
# COMPACT_ATOMS: atom_id res chain seq x y z
N MET A 1 -4.94 -51.82 -17.98
CA MET A 1 -4.57 -50.68 -17.10
C MET A 1 -5.64 -49.62 -17.24
N ARG A 2 -6.34 -49.24 -16.17
CA ARG A 2 -7.43 -48.23 -16.24
C ARG A 2 -6.88 -46.88 -15.74
N PRO A 3 -6.65 -45.89 -16.61
CA PRO A 3 -6.17 -44.59 -16.18
C PRO A 3 -7.29 -43.88 -15.37
N ARG A 4 -7.03 -43.57 -14.11
CA ARG A 4 -7.92 -42.77 -13.27
C ARG A 4 -7.43 -41.33 -13.29
N LEU A 5 -8.23 -40.46 -13.91
CA LEU A 5 -8.04 -39.01 -13.82
C LEU A 5 -8.28 -38.56 -12.37
N LYS A 6 -7.36 -37.75 -11.84
CA LYS A 6 -7.50 -37.12 -10.53
C LYS A 6 -8.29 -35.82 -10.71
N LEU A 7 -9.44 -35.72 -10.06
CA LEU A 7 -10.23 -34.49 -10.00
C LEU A 7 -9.51 -33.50 -9.07
N PHE A 8 -9.05 -32.39 -9.65
CA PHE A 8 -8.53 -31.26 -8.88
C PHE A 8 -9.75 -30.44 -8.44
N THR A 9 -10.20 -30.63 -7.20
CA THR A 9 -11.22 -29.77 -6.59
C THR A 9 -10.54 -28.45 -6.26
N GLY A 10 -10.94 -27.39 -6.95
CA GLY A 10 -10.40 -26.05 -6.78
C GLY A 10 -10.82 -25.46 -5.45
N GLU A 11 -9.97 -25.60 -4.45
CA GLU A 11 -9.92 -24.69 -3.31
C GLU A 11 -8.45 -24.35 -3.05
N THR A 12 -7.81 -23.77 -4.06
CA THR A 12 -6.63 -22.94 -3.78
C THR A 12 -7.17 -21.53 -3.60
N THR A 13 -7.57 -21.17 -2.38
CA THR A 13 -7.51 -19.78 -1.96
C THR A 13 -6.02 -19.43 -1.95
N VAL A 14 -5.48 -19.09 -3.12
CA VAL A 14 -4.23 -18.35 -3.21
C VAL A 14 -4.55 -17.00 -2.59
N ASN A 15 -4.36 -16.88 -1.27
CA ASN A 15 -4.13 -15.58 -0.68
C ASN A 15 -2.78 -15.15 -1.25
N CYS A 16 -2.81 -14.52 -2.41
CA CYS A 16 -1.65 -13.90 -3.02
C CYS A 16 -1.40 -12.64 -2.19
N GLU A 17 -0.92 -12.83 -0.96
CA GLU A 17 -0.49 -11.73 -0.11
C GLU A 17 0.63 -11.04 -0.88
N GLU A 18 0.34 -9.84 -1.36
CA GLU A 18 1.36 -9.02 -2.02
C GLU A 18 2.54 -8.91 -1.05
N PRO A 19 3.78 -9.14 -1.52
CA PRO A 19 4.93 -9.15 -0.65
C PRO A 19 5.07 -7.77 0.01
N MET A 20 4.76 -7.68 1.31
CA MET A 20 4.94 -6.45 2.06
C MET A 20 6.42 -6.19 2.25
N VAL A 21 6.91 -5.10 1.68
CA VAL A 21 8.31 -4.68 1.83
C VAL A 21 8.39 -3.61 2.92
N SER A 22 9.20 -3.86 3.94
CA SER A 22 9.51 -2.85 4.95
C SER A 22 10.50 -1.83 4.38
N VAL A 23 10.06 -0.59 4.23
CA VAL A 23 10.87 0.54 3.76
C VAL A 23 10.96 1.63 4.83
N ARG A 24 12.04 2.41 4.80
CA ARG A 24 12.18 3.55 5.71
C ARG A 24 11.22 4.67 5.28
N LEU A 25 10.42 5.17 6.22
CA LEU A 25 9.51 6.29 5.99
C LEU A 25 10.21 7.48 5.32
N GLY A 26 11.43 7.82 5.76
CA GLY A 26 12.19 8.93 5.18
C GLY A 26 12.55 8.74 3.69
N ASP A 27 12.69 7.51 3.23
CA ASP A 27 12.94 7.24 1.81
C ASP A 27 11.64 7.31 1.00
N VAL A 28 10.52 6.85 1.58
CA VAL A 28 9.18 7.03 1.01
C VAL A 28 8.85 8.52 0.85
N CYS A 29 9.05 9.34 1.90
CA CYS A 29 8.79 10.78 1.85
C CYS A 29 9.59 11.49 0.75
N LYS A 30 10.84 11.10 0.50
CA LYS A 30 11.65 11.67 -0.60
C LYS A 30 11.06 11.34 -1.96
N VAL A 31 10.65 10.09 -2.17
CA VAL A 31 10.04 9.64 -3.43
C VAL A 31 8.71 10.35 -3.66
N LEU A 32 7.86 10.43 -2.64
CA LEU A 32 6.56 11.13 -2.73
C LEU A 32 6.73 12.63 -2.98
N ALA A 33 7.70 13.28 -2.32
CA ALA A 33 8.00 14.69 -2.55
C ALA A 33 8.48 14.96 -3.98
N ASP A 34 9.34 14.08 -4.53
CA ASP A 34 9.79 14.15 -5.91
C ASP A 34 8.63 13.92 -6.89
N ALA A 35 7.84 12.87 -6.67
CA ALA A 35 6.68 12.53 -7.49
C ALA A 35 5.65 13.68 -7.55
N GLY A 36 5.34 14.29 -6.40
CA GLY A 36 4.46 15.46 -6.31
C GLY A 36 5.04 16.68 -7.03
N ARG A 37 6.34 16.97 -6.84
CA ARG A 37 7.03 18.08 -7.51
C ARG A 37 7.01 17.95 -9.03
N PHE A 38 7.18 16.74 -9.54
CA PHE A 38 7.21 16.45 -10.97
C PHE A 38 5.86 16.01 -11.55
N ARG A 39 4.77 16.10 -10.77
CA ARG A 39 3.40 15.68 -11.16
C ARG A 39 3.37 14.32 -11.83
N ARG A 40 4.05 13.35 -11.22
CA ARG A 40 4.08 11.98 -11.73
C ARG A 40 2.69 11.35 -11.56
N THR A 41 2.16 10.78 -12.64
CA THR A 41 0.80 10.24 -12.69
C THR A 41 0.61 8.97 -11.87
N TRP A 42 1.67 8.22 -11.57
CA TRP A 42 1.54 6.99 -10.79
C TRP A 42 1.10 7.23 -9.35
N LEU A 43 1.25 8.46 -8.81
CA LEU A 43 0.84 8.75 -7.44
C LEU A 43 -0.68 8.76 -7.27
N SER A 44 -1.44 9.16 -8.29
CA SER A 44 -2.91 9.12 -8.25
C SER A 44 -3.47 7.70 -8.27
N ASP A 45 -2.68 6.72 -8.72
CA ASP A 45 -3.11 5.32 -8.75
C ASP A 45 -3.25 4.75 -7.32
N PHE A 46 -2.66 5.40 -6.31
CA PHE A 46 -2.69 5.01 -4.89
C PHE A 46 -3.52 5.95 -4.02
N GLU A 47 -4.34 6.84 -4.60
CA GLU A 47 -5.09 7.86 -3.83
C GLU A 47 -6.15 7.24 -2.91
N ASP A 48 -6.78 6.13 -3.35
CA ASP A 48 -7.82 5.43 -2.61
C ASP A 48 -7.30 4.23 -1.78
N ASP A 49 -5.98 4.02 -1.75
CA ASP A 49 -5.36 2.86 -1.11
C ASP A 49 -5.08 3.09 0.38
N ASP A 50 -5.51 2.15 1.22
CA ASP A 50 -5.21 2.15 2.64
C ASP A 50 -3.80 1.61 2.92
N ILE A 51 -2.99 2.39 3.64
CA ILE A 51 -1.67 1.96 4.11
C ILE A 51 -1.65 1.74 5.62
N GLN A 52 -0.93 0.69 6.05
CA GLN A 52 -0.71 0.43 7.47
C GLN A 52 0.45 1.30 7.98
N VAL A 53 0.14 2.22 8.89
CA VAL A 53 1.11 3.08 9.56
C VAL A 53 1.11 2.83 11.07
N PRO A 54 2.25 3.02 11.77
CA PRO A 54 2.27 3.06 13.22
C PRO A 54 1.28 4.09 13.78
N ALA A 55 0.61 3.77 14.89
CA ALA A 55 -0.41 4.62 15.49
C ALA A 55 0.15 5.98 15.93
N ASP A 56 1.37 6.01 16.45
CA ASP A 56 2.07 7.25 16.85
C ASP A 56 2.34 8.16 15.65
N LEU A 57 2.72 7.60 14.50
CA LEU A 57 2.90 8.36 13.26
C LEU A 57 1.57 8.92 12.75
N TYR A 58 0.50 8.12 12.80
CA TYR A 58 -0.83 8.57 12.40
C TYR A 58 -1.30 9.76 13.24
N GLU A 59 -1.13 9.70 14.56
CA GLU A 59 -1.47 10.80 15.48
C GLU A 59 -0.74 12.10 15.11
N VAL A 60 0.57 12.02 14.82
CA VAL A 60 1.37 13.18 14.41
C VAL A 60 0.89 13.77 13.07
N LEU A 61 0.58 12.90 12.10
CA LEU A 61 0.08 13.33 10.79
C LEU A 61 -1.28 14.03 10.90
N MET A 62 -2.18 13.50 11.73
CA MET A 62 -3.50 14.10 11.97
C MET A 62 -3.41 15.42 12.71
N ALA A 63 -2.59 15.50 13.77
CA ALA A 63 -2.33 16.76 14.46
C ALA A 63 -1.77 17.82 13.50
N TYR A 64 -0.85 17.44 12.61
CA TYR A 64 -0.32 18.35 11.60
C TYR A 64 -1.39 18.80 10.59
N TRP A 65 -2.26 17.89 10.15
CA TRP A 65 -3.33 18.19 9.21
C TRP A 65 -4.34 19.19 9.79
N GLU A 66 -4.77 18.99 11.04
CA GLU A 66 -5.68 19.89 11.75
C GLU A 66 -5.08 21.29 11.96
N LEU A 67 -3.76 21.37 12.17
CA LEU A 67 -3.05 22.64 12.33
C LEU A 67 -2.87 23.41 11.03
N ARG A 68 -3.10 22.78 9.87
CA ARG A 68 -2.95 23.46 8.58
C ARG A 68 -4.11 24.46 8.40
N PRO A 69 -3.84 25.77 8.36
CA PRO A 69 -4.91 26.77 8.22
C PRO A 69 -5.47 26.69 6.80
N GLY A 70 -6.62 26.03 6.64
CA GLY A 70 -7.36 25.97 5.37
C GLY A 70 -7.84 24.58 4.95
N ALA A 71 -8.36 23.78 5.88
CA ALA A 71 -9.35 22.75 5.54
C ALA A 71 -10.73 23.39 5.37
#